data_AF-A0AAD8BES6-F1
#
_entry.id   AF-A0AAD8BES6-F1
#
_cell.length_a   1.000
_cell.length_b   1.000
_cell.length_c   1.000
_cell.angle_alpha   90.00
_cell.angle_beta   90.00
_cell.angle_gamma   90.00
#
_symmetry.space_group_name_H-M   'P 1'
#
loop_
_entity.id
_entity.type
_entity.pdbx_description
1 polymer ?
#
loop_
_entity_poly.entity_id
_entity_poly.type
_entity_poly.pdbx_seq_one_letter_code
_entity_poly.pdbx_strand_id
1 'polypeptide(L)' 'MNVETTSGCTYDYVKVFDGNTSVSGSIGQYCGNNPPLPLRSSGQSLYVHFRSDYSVSGRGFKAQFATLSDTISNFQRST' A
#
# COMPACT_ATOMS: atom_id res chain seq x y z
N MET A 1 7.61 -5.88 8.55
CA MET A 1 6.33 -5.46 9.16
C MET A 1 6.25 -6.12 10.53
N ASN A 2 5.55 -5.56 11.50
CA ASN A 2 5.25 -6.23 12.76
C ASN A 2 3.90 -5.74 13.26
N VAL A 3 2.86 -6.34 12.67
CA VAL A 3 1.44 -6.12 12.95
C VAL A 3 0.87 -7.47 13.41
N GLU A 4 -0.19 -7.49 14.21
CA GLU A 4 -0.80 -8.73 14.67
C GLU A 4 -1.08 -9.71 13.52
N THR A 5 -0.88 -11.02 13.75
CA THR A 5 -1.13 -12.05 12.72
C THR A 5 -2.48 -12.71 12.94
N THR A 6 -3.39 -12.56 11.98
CA THR A 6 -4.71 -13.20 12.01
C THR A 6 -5.10 -13.72 10.63
N SER A 7 -5.96 -14.75 10.61
CA SER A 7 -6.55 -15.24 9.36
C SER A 7 -7.37 -14.13 8.70
N GLY A 8 -7.02 -13.76 7.46
CA GLY A 8 -7.70 -12.68 6.73
C GLY A 8 -7.40 -11.27 7.23
N CYS A 9 -6.44 -11.09 8.15
CA CYS A 9 -6.05 -9.77 8.67
C CYS A 9 -7.23 -8.97 9.21
N THR A 10 -8.01 -9.56 10.11
CA THR A 10 -9.28 -9.01 10.60
C THR A 10 -9.14 -8.15 11.86
N TYR A 11 -8.07 -8.34 12.63
CA TYR A 11 -7.74 -7.51 13.80
C TYR A 11 -6.86 -6.33 13.37
N ASP A 12 -5.54 -6.36 13.60
CA ASP A 12 -4.69 -5.29 13.07
C ASP A 12 -4.34 -5.49 11.59
N TYR A 13 -4.40 -4.41 10.80
CA TYR A 13 -3.98 -4.44 9.41
C TYR A 13 -3.58 -3.09 8.84
N VAL A 14 -2.75 -3.15 7.79
CA VAL A 14 -2.49 -2.03 6.85
C VAL A 14 -3.20 -2.35 5.55
N LYS A 15 -4.12 -1.49 5.12
CA LYS A 15 -4.84 -1.59 3.85
C LYS A 15 -4.42 -0.48 2.92
N VAL A 16 -4.19 -0.81 1.65
CA VAL A 16 -3.75 0.14 0.62
C VAL A 16 -4.78 0.20 -0.48
N PHE A 17 -5.17 1.41 -0.85
CA PHE A 17 -6.15 1.69 -1.90
C PHE A 17 -5.51 2.49 -3.02
N ASP A 18 -5.87 2.14 -4.25
CA ASP A 18 -5.36 2.76 -5.48
C ASP A 18 -6.21 3.97 -5.85
N GLY A 19 -5.88 5.09 -5.22
CA GLY A 19 -6.59 6.36 -5.31
C GLY A 19 -6.35 7.23 -4.08
N ASN A 20 -7.13 8.29 -3.93
CA ASN A 20 -6.94 9.32 -2.91
C ASN A 20 -7.80 9.12 -1.63
N THR A 21 -8.68 8.11 -1.60
CA THR A 21 -9.65 7.92 -0.52
C THR A 21 -9.86 6.44 -0.19
N SER A 22 -10.55 6.17 0.92
CA SER A 22 -10.92 4.82 1.36
C SER A 22 -12.03 4.17 0.51
N VAL A 23 -12.64 4.90 -0.43
CA VAL A 23 -13.64 4.35 -1.37
C VAL A 23 -13.01 3.93 -2.70
N SER A 24 -11.73 4.23 -2.93
CA SER A 24 -10.96 3.75 -4.08
C SER A 24 -10.76 2.23 -4.03
N GLY A 25 -10.34 1.61 -5.13
CA GLY A 25 -10.13 0.15 -5.17
C GLY A 25 -9.00 -0.29 -4.24
N SER A 26 -9.25 -1.27 -3.37
CA SER A 26 -8.21 -1.85 -2.51
C SER A 26 -7.25 -2.70 -3.33
N ILE A 27 -5.95 -2.43 -3.24
CA ILE A 27 -4.88 -3.22 -3.88
C ILE A 27 -4.14 -4.13 -2.90
N GLY A 28 -4.47 -4.07 -1.61
CA GLY A 28 -4.02 -5.08 -0.65
C GLY A 28 -4.35 -4.75 0.80
N GLN A 29 -4.36 -5.81 1.62
CA GLN A 29 -4.53 -5.76 3.07
C GLN A 29 -3.52 -6.70 3.71
N TYR A 30 -2.74 -6.19 4.66
CA TYR A 30 -1.55 -6.85 5.17
C TYR A 30 -1.53 -6.83 6.70
N CYS A 31 -1.08 -7.92 7.29
CA CYS A 31 -0.88 -8.10 8.72
C CYS A 31 0.27 -9.08 8.95
N GLY A 32 0.68 -9.26 10.20
CA GLY A 32 1.81 -10.13 10.54
C GLY A 32 3.19 -9.51 10.33
N ASN A 33 4.17 -10.41 10.14
CA ASN A 33 5.59 -10.03 10.14
C ASN A 33 6.20 -9.89 8.74
N ASN A 34 5.52 -10.39 7.72
CA ASN A 34 6.01 -10.41 6.34
C ASN A 34 5.51 -9.16 5.59
N PRO A 35 6.38 -8.20 5.23
CA PRO A 35 5.98 -7.10 4.37
C PRO A 35 5.60 -7.62 2.97
N PRO A 36 4.66 -6.97 2.26
CA PRO A 36 4.33 -7.33 0.89
C PRO A 36 5.46 -6.97 -0.09
N LEU A 37 5.36 -7.50 -1.31
CA LEU A 37 6.13 -6.99 -2.44
C LEU A 37 5.80 -5.50 -2.70
N PRO A 38 6.70 -4.74 -3.35
CA PRO A 38 6.41 -3.36 -3.72
C PRO A 38 5.10 -3.23 -4.50
N LEU A 39 4.27 -2.26 -4.11
CA LEU A 39 3.00 -1.95 -4.75
C LEU A 39 3.17 -0.80 -5.73
N ARG A 40 2.48 -0.85 -6.87
CA ARG A 40 2.42 0.21 -7.87
C ARG A 40 0.99 0.73 -7.95
N SER A 41 0.81 2.04 -7.83
CA SER A 41 -0.46 2.70 -8.12
C SER A 41 -0.75 2.67 -9.62
N SER A 42 -2.02 2.57 -10.00
CA SER A 42 -2.43 2.84 -11.40
C SER A 42 -2.40 4.34 -11.70
N GLY A 43 -2.52 5.19 -10.67
CA GLY A 43 -2.52 6.64 -10.78
C GLY A 43 -1.45 7.33 -9.91
N GLN A 44 -1.71 8.60 -9.60
CA GLN A 44 -0.79 9.48 -8.87
C GLN A 44 -0.92 9.38 -7.34
N SER A 45 -1.93 8.63 -6.85
CA SER A 45 -2.30 8.61 -5.44
C SER A 45 -2.46 7.18 -4.93
N LEU A 46 -1.99 6.95 -3.71
CA LEU A 46 -2.33 5.80 -2.88
C LEU A 46 -2.90 6.32 -1.56
N TYR A 47 -3.93 5.65 -1.05
CA TYR A 47 -4.45 5.88 0.29
C TYR A 47 -4.08 4.69 1.18
N VAL A 48 -3.34 4.97 2.26
CA VAL A 48 -2.89 3.96 3.23
C VAL A 48 -3.70 4.11 4.51
N HIS A 49 -4.37 3.04 4.92
CA HIS A 49 -5.18 2.99 6.13
C HIS A 49 -4.62 1.95 7.09
N PHE A 50 -4.35 2.36 8.33
CA PHE A 50 -3.99 1.45 9.41
C PHE A 50 -5.15 1.36 10.40
N ARG A 51 -5.57 0.12 10.72
CA ARG A 51 -6.60 -0.19 11.70
C ARG A 51 -6.02 -1.13 12.73
N SER A 52 -6.37 -0.91 14.00
CA SER A 52 -5.98 -1.78 15.12
C SER A 52 -7.16 -2.03 16.05
N ASP A 53 -7.13 -3.13 16.81
CA ASP A 53 -8.09 -3.38 17.90
C ASP A 53 -7.53 -3.03 19.29
N TYR A 54 -8.13 -3.57 20.36
CA TYR A 54 -7.76 -3.21 21.74
C TYR A 54 -6.62 -4.07 22.31
N SER A 55 -6.12 -5.07 21.58
CA SER A 55 -5.18 -6.08 22.08
C SER A 55 -4.04 -6.38 21.10
N VAL A 56 -3.07 -7.20 21.55
CA VAL A 56 -1.94 -7.73 20.76
C VAL A 56 -1.26 -6.71 19.85
N SER A 57 -0.49 -5.80 20.44
CA SER A 57 0.22 -4.78 19.68
C SER A 57 1.57 -5.26 19.12
N GLY A 58 1.99 -4.65 18.01
CA GLY A 58 3.32 -4.81 17.43
C GLY A 58 4.07 -3.48 17.27
N ARG A 59 5.32 -3.53 16.79
CA ARG A 59 6.15 -2.35 16.47
C ARG A 59 5.64 -1.57 15.26
N GLY A 60 4.67 -2.09 14.52
CA GLY A 60 4.03 -1.43 13.39
C GLY A 60 4.72 -1.68 12.05
N PHE A 61 4.67 -0.68 11.18
CA PHE A 61 5.20 -0.76 9.81
C PHE A 61 5.99 0.49 9.43
N LYS A 62 6.86 0.33 8.43
CA LYS A 62 7.55 1.43 7.76
C LYS A 62 7.40 1.23 6.27
N ALA A 63 7.02 2.28 5.55
CA ALA A 63 6.89 2.28 4.11
C ALA A 63 7.81 3.35 3.51
N GLN A 64 8.22 3.11 2.26
CA GLN A 64 8.91 4.08 1.42
C GLN A 64 8.13 4.16 0.11
N PHE A 65 8.03 5.36 -0.47
CA PHE A 65 7.38 5.58 -1.75
C PHE A 65 8.33 6.33 -2.68
N ALA A 66 8.19 6.08 -3.97
CA ALA A 66 8.89 6.79 -5.03
C ALA A 66 7.93 7.00 -6.19
N THR A 67 8.10 8.09 -6.93
CA THR A 67 7.35 8.33 -8.17
C THR A 67 8.02 7.61 -9.31
N LEU A 68 7.24 6.86 -10.09
CA LEU A 68 7.71 6.31 -11.36
C LEU A 68 7.38 7.32 -12.46
N SER A 69 8.40 7.89 -13.08
CA SER A 69 8.21 8.68 -14.30
C SER A 69 8.24 7.74 -15.48
N ASP A 70 7.08 7.46 -16.07
CA ASP A 70 7.00 6.83 -17.39
C ASP A 70 7.42 7.89 -18.43
N THR A 71 8.71 8.23 -18.50
CA THR A 71 9.23 8.99 -19.63
C THR A 71 9.09 8.13 -20.87
N ILE A 72 8.09 8.41 -21.71
CA ILE A 72 8.09 7.91 -23.08
C ILE A 72 9.28 8.57 -23.78
N SER A 73 10.40 7.86 -23.82
CA SER A 73 11.64 8.30 -24.45
C SER A 73 11.58 8.24 -25.98
N ASN A 74 10.43 8.50 -26.62
CA ASN A 74 10.25 8.41 -28.07
C ASN A 74 9.18 9.36 -28.61
N PHE A 75 9.31 10.67 -28.36
CA PHE A 75 8.76 11.65 -29.30
C PHE A 75 9.88 12.08 -30.25
N GLN A 76 10.28 11.20 -31.18
CA GLN A 76 10.93 11.68 -32.39
C GLN A 76 9.88 12.46 -33.18
N ARG A 77 9.92 13.79 -33.08
CA ARG A 77 9.26 14.65 -34.06
C ARG A 77 9.93 14.37 -35.40
N SER A 78 9.26 13.56 -36.23
CA SER A 78 9.54 13.52 -37.66
C SER A 78 9.04 14.85 -38.23
N THR A 79 9.96 15.75 -38.55
CA THR A 79 9.76 16.79 -39.57
C THR A 79 10.40 16.32 -40.85
#